data_AF-A0A9Q1A9S8-F1
#
_entry.id   AF-A0A9Q1A9S8-F1
#
_cell.length_a   1.000
_cell.length_b   1.000
_cell.length_c   1.000
_cell.angle_alpha   90.00
_cell.angle_beta   90.00
_cell.angle_gamma   90.00
#
_symmetry.space_group_name_H-M   'P 1'
#
loop_
_entity.id
_entity.type
_entity.pdbx_description
1 polymer ?
#
loop_
_entity_poly.entity_id
_entity_poly.type
_entity_poly.pdbx_seq_one_letter_code
_entity_poly.pdbx_strand_id
1 'polypeptide(L)'
;MGQKLYSNANGAIDYSTGQYMLELQMDGNVVMSAYKFADPGYWFTLTAGNQGVKLIYNQSTAFMYVMNQTSIKYSMTRQVPTPVGDYYHRAIINDHGTLQQFVYHKENGSGWTVVWEPENIKAEPCIPFNICGVYGFCTSIDNTTINCTCLPGYSPRDPSIPSKGCYPATVIDFCAPNSSASSFSLEEIENADFPNGEFADMARVTPVDLEACRKAIMDDCFAVAGVLVESVCYKKRTPLLNARRSIPSTNNIVAFIKIPKANIEDKDDDSRSWIGLLAGLVLCSIMALLFATITIYHHPLARPYISQKQLPVPKPVDINLKAFSFQELLQATNGLRNKLGRGGSELILIDWVLCSVRAGNLHAIVSHDSEVLEDFCRFERMVLVGLWCICPDPALRPSMNKVTQMLEGTSEIDVPP
;
A
#
# COMPACT_ATOMS: atom_id res chain seq x y z
N MET A 1 32.18 8.58 -9.12
CA MET A 1 30.74 8.74 -8.80
C MET A 1 30.56 10.08 -8.12
N GLY A 2 29.66 10.93 -8.65
CA GLY A 2 29.38 12.25 -8.09
C GLY A 2 28.61 12.15 -6.77
N GLN A 3 28.70 13.20 -5.96
CA GLN A 3 27.86 13.34 -4.77
C GLN A 3 26.40 13.57 -5.20
N LYS A 4 25.46 12.92 -4.53
CA LYS A 4 24.01 13.02 -4.79
C LYS A 4 23.35 13.69 -3.60
N LEU A 5 22.36 14.52 -3.87
CA LEU A 5 21.46 15.06 -2.84
C LEU A 5 20.10 14.38 -2.99
N TYR A 6 19.51 13.92 -1.89
CA TYR A 6 18.22 13.25 -1.89
C TYR A 6 17.16 14.11 -1.20
N SER A 7 15.91 13.98 -1.63
CA SER A 7 14.78 14.55 -0.90
C SER A 7 14.50 13.78 0.38
N ASN A 8 13.73 14.40 1.28
CA ASN A 8 13.05 13.67 2.34
C ASN A 8 11.79 12.97 1.80
N ALA A 9 11.23 12.06 2.60
CA ALA A 9 10.04 11.28 2.26
C ALA A 9 8.75 12.06 2.46
N ASN A 10 8.68 12.92 3.49
CA ASN A 10 7.53 13.80 3.73
C ASN A 10 8.00 15.07 4.46
N GLY A 11 7.82 16.22 3.81
CA GLY A 11 8.44 17.52 4.09
C GLY A 11 8.73 17.85 5.56
N ALA A 12 7.74 17.73 6.43
CA ALA A 12 7.83 18.12 7.84
C ALA A 12 7.71 16.97 8.85
N ILE A 13 7.40 15.75 8.37
CA ILE A 13 6.99 14.63 9.23
C ILE A 13 8.02 13.50 9.15
N ASP A 14 8.50 13.18 7.95
CA ASP A 14 9.37 12.04 7.70
C ASP A 14 10.65 12.47 6.97
N TYR A 15 11.75 12.50 7.73
CA TYR A 15 13.08 12.85 7.25
C TYR A 15 13.85 11.68 6.65
N SER A 16 13.24 10.50 6.52
CA SER A 16 13.83 9.39 5.77
C SER A 16 14.01 9.74 4.29
N THR A 17 14.84 8.97 3.58
CA THR A 17 15.16 9.24 2.18
C THR A 17 13.94 9.06 1.28
N GLY A 18 13.55 10.15 0.62
CA GLY A 18 12.44 10.19 -0.33
C GLY A 18 12.75 9.54 -1.68
N GLN A 19 11.99 9.95 -2.69
CA GLN A 19 12.06 9.37 -4.03
C GLN A 19 12.76 10.24 -5.08
N TYR A 20 13.18 11.47 -4.71
CA TYR A 20 13.84 12.39 -5.62
C TYR A 20 15.32 12.55 -5.28
N MET A 21 16.11 12.84 -6.31
CA MET A 21 17.51 13.18 -6.15
C MET A 21 17.95 14.26 -7.13
N LEU A 22 18.99 15.00 -6.75
CA LEU A 22 19.80 15.85 -7.62
C LEU A 22 21.17 15.17 -7.78
N GLU A 23 21.59 14.99 -9.03
CA GLU A 23 22.86 14.36 -9.37
C GLU A 23 23.62 15.18 -10.41
N LEU A 24 24.92 15.32 -10.21
CA LEU A 24 25.86 15.68 -11.28
C LEU A 24 26.23 14.40 -12.04
N GLN A 25 25.67 14.23 -13.22
CA GLN A 25 25.82 13.06 -14.08
C GLN A 25 27.21 13.03 -14.76
N MET A 26 27.56 11.86 -15.31
CA MET A 26 28.87 11.62 -15.93
C MET A 26 29.10 12.44 -17.20
N ASP A 27 28.03 12.80 -17.89
CA ASP A 27 28.05 13.69 -19.07
C ASP A 27 28.30 15.16 -18.69
N GLY A 28 28.39 15.48 -17.39
CA GLY A 28 28.56 16.84 -16.88
C GLY A 28 27.25 17.58 -16.63
N ASN A 29 26.09 16.95 -16.83
CA ASN A 29 24.80 17.58 -16.58
C ASN A 29 24.40 17.51 -15.11
N VAL A 30 23.81 18.57 -14.57
CA VAL A 30 23.14 18.53 -13.26
C VAL A 30 21.66 18.28 -13.47
N VAL A 31 21.13 17.21 -12.89
CA VAL A 31 19.79 16.67 -13.19
C VAL A 31 19.03 16.36 -11.89
N MET A 32 17.74 16.72 -11.86
CA MET A 32 16.78 16.23 -10.86
C MET A 32 15.95 15.09 -11.43
N SER A 33 15.77 14.02 -10.66
CA SER A 33 15.02 12.84 -11.09
C SER A 33 14.32 12.13 -9.93
N ALA A 34 13.22 11.44 -10.24
CA ALA A 34 12.57 10.46 -9.38
C ALA A 34 13.33 9.12 -9.48
N TYR A 35 14.46 9.01 -8.79
CA TYR A 35 15.45 7.93 -8.97
C TYR A 35 14.93 6.51 -8.71
N LYS A 36 13.81 6.37 -7.98
CA LYS A 36 13.16 5.07 -7.74
C LYS A 36 12.37 4.56 -8.96
N PHE A 37 12.14 5.38 -9.99
CA PHE A 37 11.24 5.09 -11.12
C PHE A 37 11.92 5.11 -12.50
N ALA A 38 13.25 4.88 -12.56
CA ALA A 38 14.04 4.94 -13.80
C ALA A 38 13.80 6.22 -14.62
N ASP A 39 13.59 7.34 -13.91
CA ASP A 39 13.35 8.65 -14.49
C ASP A 39 14.64 9.21 -15.12
N PRO A 40 14.64 9.57 -16.41
CA PRO A 40 15.80 10.20 -17.07
C PRO A 40 16.10 11.60 -16.52
N GLY A 41 15.13 12.26 -15.88
CA GLY A 41 15.24 13.56 -15.25
C GLY A 41 14.20 14.55 -15.78
N TYR A 42 13.38 15.09 -14.88
CA TYR A 42 12.36 16.09 -15.19
C TYR A 42 12.89 17.53 -15.20
N TRP A 43 14.13 17.75 -14.73
CA TRP A 43 14.79 19.05 -14.77
C TRP A 43 16.30 18.89 -14.89
N PHE A 44 16.94 19.77 -15.66
CA PHE A 44 18.38 19.72 -15.89
C PHE A 44 18.96 21.09 -16.26
N THR A 45 20.29 21.22 -16.18
CA THR A 45 21.00 22.49 -16.43
C THR A 45 21.57 22.65 -17.85
N LEU A 46 21.32 21.69 -18.75
CA LEU A 46 21.83 21.68 -20.13
C LEU A 46 23.36 21.79 -20.21
N THR A 47 24.06 21.20 -19.23
CA THR A 47 25.53 21.25 -19.14
C THR A 47 26.21 19.99 -19.65
N ALA A 48 25.45 19.05 -20.23
CA ALA A 48 25.96 17.86 -20.88
C ALA A 48 27.07 18.19 -21.91
N GLY A 49 28.12 17.38 -21.94
CA GLY A 49 29.30 17.55 -22.80
C GLY A 49 30.38 18.49 -22.23
N ASN A 50 30.12 19.19 -21.12
CA ASN A 50 31.15 20.00 -20.46
C ASN A 50 32.01 19.14 -19.52
N GLN A 51 33.33 19.38 -19.52
CA GLN A 51 34.25 18.69 -18.61
C GLN A 51 34.46 19.47 -17.30
N GLY A 52 34.67 18.74 -16.20
CA GLY A 52 34.99 19.32 -14.90
C GLY A 52 33.86 20.18 -14.33
N VAL A 53 32.61 19.86 -14.64
CA VAL A 53 31.44 20.57 -14.13
C VAL A 53 31.34 20.42 -12.62
N LYS A 54 30.98 21.51 -11.94
CA LYS A 54 30.75 21.57 -10.50
C LYS A 54 29.51 22.40 -10.22
N LEU A 55 28.68 21.92 -9.28
CA LEU A 55 27.67 22.73 -8.63
C LEU A 55 28.30 23.42 -7.43
N ILE A 56 28.26 24.76 -7.40
CA ILE A 56 28.94 25.59 -6.42
C ILE A 56 27.93 26.40 -5.63
N TYR A 57 28.11 26.46 -4.31
CA TYR A 57 27.53 27.47 -3.43
C TYR A 57 28.63 28.46 -3.03
N ASN A 58 28.46 29.73 -3.38
CA ASN A 58 29.41 30.78 -3.04
C ASN A 58 29.06 31.35 -1.66
N GLN A 59 29.94 31.16 -0.67
CA GLN A 59 29.68 31.59 0.71
C GLN A 59 29.55 33.11 0.89
N SER A 60 30.23 33.91 0.05
CA SER A 60 30.21 35.37 0.16
C SER A 60 28.92 35.97 -0.39
N THR A 61 28.38 35.40 -1.47
CA THR A 61 27.16 35.89 -2.14
C THR A 61 25.92 35.06 -1.85
N ALA A 62 26.08 33.89 -1.22
CA ALA A 62 25.09 32.83 -1.11
C ALA A 62 24.46 32.39 -2.45
N PHE A 63 25.13 32.62 -3.58
CA PHE A 63 24.62 32.18 -4.88
C PHE A 63 24.96 30.73 -5.16
N MET A 64 24.00 30.00 -5.73
CA MET A 64 24.21 28.69 -6.32
C MET A 64 24.32 28.78 -7.83
N TYR A 65 25.31 28.10 -8.42
CA TYR A 65 25.49 28.03 -9.86
C TYR A 65 26.27 26.79 -10.26
N VAL A 66 26.04 26.35 -11.51
CA VAL A 66 26.82 25.31 -12.17
C VAL A 66 27.88 25.99 -13.03
N MET A 67 29.13 25.61 -12.84
CA MET A 67 30.25 26.08 -13.64
C MET A 67 31.07 24.92 -14.16
N ASN A 68 31.76 25.12 -15.28
CA ASN A 68 32.88 24.28 -15.64
C ASN A 68 34.18 24.87 -15.04
N GLN A 69 35.35 24.44 -15.53
CA GLN A 69 36.64 24.94 -15.04
C GLN A 69 36.85 26.46 -15.23
N THR A 70 36.19 27.09 -16.20
CA THR A 70 36.51 28.45 -16.65
C THR A 70 35.35 29.43 -16.58
N SER A 71 34.10 28.97 -16.63
CA SER A 71 32.92 29.85 -16.66
C SER A 71 31.68 29.24 -16.03
N ILE A 72 30.82 30.11 -15.51
CA ILE A 72 29.47 29.76 -15.07
C ILE A 72 28.65 29.39 -16.30
N LYS A 73 28.05 28.20 -16.27
CA LYS A 73 27.22 27.66 -17.35
C LYS A 73 25.74 27.81 -17.07
N TYR A 74 25.35 27.67 -15.81
CA TYR A 74 23.97 27.84 -15.39
C TYR A 74 23.94 28.53 -14.03
N SER A 75 23.25 29.66 -13.93
CA SER A 75 23.06 30.34 -12.64
C SER A 75 21.69 29.98 -12.09
N MET A 76 21.67 29.38 -10.90
CA MET A 76 20.44 29.11 -10.17
C MET A 76 20.04 30.42 -9.46
N THR A 77 20.84 30.85 -8.49
CA THR A 77 20.52 32.02 -7.66
C THR A 77 21.15 33.27 -8.22
N ARG A 78 20.36 34.34 -8.38
CA ARG A 78 20.84 35.65 -8.84
C ARG A 78 20.68 36.76 -7.81
N GLN A 79 19.79 36.57 -6.84
CA GLN A 79 19.48 37.56 -5.83
C GLN A 79 19.19 36.86 -4.51
N VAL A 80 19.75 37.41 -3.43
CA VAL A 80 19.47 37.02 -2.05
C VAL A 80 19.43 38.29 -1.19
N PRO A 81 18.75 38.27 -0.03
CA PRO A 81 18.84 39.37 0.92
C PRO A 81 20.27 39.62 1.40
N THR A 82 20.61 40.90 1.62
CA THR A 82 21.91 41.35 2.11
C THR A 82 21.75 42.13 3.43
N PRO A 83 22.75 42.12 4.32
CA PRO A 83 24.00 41.37 4.29
C PRO A 83 23.80 39.85 4.36
N VAL A 84 24.55 39.07 3.55
CA VAL A 84 24.42 37.60 3.49
C VAL A 84 24.63 36.95 4.87
N GLY A 85 25.53 37.53 5.68
CA GLY A 85 25.85 37.07 7.02
C GLY A 85 24.70 37.15 8.02
N ASP A 86 23.65 37.92 7.75
CA ASP A 86 22.51 38.11 8.65
C ASP A 86 21.46 36.99 8.51
N TYR A 87 21.69 36.06 7.57
CA TYR A 87 20.76 34.99 7.24
C TYR A 87 21.41 33.61 7.42
N TYR A 88 20.64 32.64 7.89
CA TYR A 88 20.93 31.22 7.66
C TYR A 88 20.50 30.85 6.24
N HIS A 89 21.29 30.01 5.58
CA HIS A 89 21.04 29.55 4.21
C HIS A 89 20.95 28.03 4.19
N ARG A 90 20.01 27.49 3.42
CA ARG A 90 19.93 26.05 3.14
C ARG A 90 19.38 25.79 1.75
N ALA A 91 19.79 24.70 1.14
CA ALA A 91 19.19 24.18 -0.08
C ALA A 91 18.72 22.75 0.17
N ILE A 92 17.48 22.46 -0.19
CA ILE A 92 16.85 21.14 0.01
C ILE A 92 16.03 20.77 -1.22
N ILE A 93 15.89 19.47 -1.46
CA ILE A 93 14.88 18.94 -2.37
C ILE A 93 13.67 18.57 -1.51
N ASN A 94 12.52 19.17 -1.79
CA ASN A 94 11.30 18.84 -1.06
C ASN A 94 10.75 17.45 -1.49
N ASP A 95 9.72 17.01 -0.78
CA ASP A 95 8.98 15.77 -1.02
C ASP A 95 8.13 15.77 -2.29
N HIS A 96 8.12 16.87 -3.04
CA HIS A 96 7.54 16.98 -4.38
C HIS A 96 8.61 17.02 -5.49
N GLY A 97 9.90 16.93 -5.13
CA GLY A 97 11.01 16.86 -6.09
C GLY A 97 11.55 18.20 -6.55
N THR A 98 11.19 19.30 -5.89
CA THR A 98 11.70 20.63 -6.23
C THR A 98 12.91 20.98 -5.36
N LEU A 99 14.05 21.26 -5.99
CA LEU A 99 15.19 21.88 -5.32
C LEU A 99 14.88 23.36 -5.05
N GLN A 100 14.94 23.75 -3.78
CA GLN A 100 14.69 25.12 -3.35
C GLN A 100 15.83 25.61 -2.47
N GLN A 101 16.20 26.88 -2.64
CA GLN A 101 17.10 27.58 -1.73
C GLN A 101 16.28 28.47 -0.81
N PHE A 102 16.58 28.39 0.49
CA PHE A 102 15.92 29.16 1.52
C PHE A 102 16.90 30.05 2.29
N VAL A 103 16.35 31.15 2.79
CA VAL A 103 17.00 32.03 3.77
C VAL A 103 16.12 32.19 5.01
N TYR A 104 16.76 32.34 6.17
CA TYR A 104 16.08 32.68 7.42
C TYR A 104 16.87 33.79 8.12
N HIS A 105 16.23 34.92 8.40
CA HIS A 105 16.88 36.05 9.07
C HIS A 105 17.18 35.69 10.52
N LYS A 106 18.44 35.84 10.96
CA LYS A 106 18.91 35.37 12.27
C LYS A 106 18.20 36.04 13.46
N GLU A 107 17.96 37.34 13.37
CA GLU A 107 17.36 38.13 14.47
C GLU A 107 15.84 38.33 14.30
N ASN A 108 15.40 38.82 13.14
CA ASN A 108 14.01 39.23 12.88
C ASN A 108 13.20 38.23 12.03
N GLY A 109 13.64 36.97 11.93
CA GLY A 109 13.01 35.97 11.06
C GLY A 109 11.71 35.40 11.62
N SER A 110 10.60 35.52 10.87
CA SER A 110 9.33 34.84 11.18
C SER A 110 9.21 33.45 10.54
N GLY A 111 10.11 33.08 9.63
CA GLY A 111 10.06 31.82 8.89
C GLY A 111 11.13 31.72 7.81
N TRP A 112 11.21 30.56 7.15
CA TRP A 112 12.09 30.35 6.01
C TRP A 112 11.45 30.93 4.74
N THR A 113 12.23 31.70 3.97
CA THR A 113 11.79 32.29 2.70
C THR A 113 12.54 31.65 1.54
N VAL A 114 11.83 31.27 0.48
CA VAL A 114 12.43 30.77 -0.76
C VAL A 114 13.06 31.92 -1.52
N VAL A 115 14.36 31.84 -1.81
CA VAL A 115 15.09 32.82 -2.66
C VAL A 115 15.35 32.28 -4.06
N TRP A 116 15.25 30.97 -4.24
CA TRP A 116 15.34 30.36 -5.56
C TRP A 116 14.61 29.02 -5.62
N GLU A 117 13.94 28.81 -6.75
CA GLU A 117 13.36 27.55 -7.20
C GLU A 117 13.23 27.59 -8.74
N PRO A 118 13.20 26.45 -9.44
CA PRO A 118 13.02 26.44 -10.90
C PRO A 118 11.70 27.06 -11.35
N GLU A 119 11.77 28.07 -12.22
CA GLU A 119 10.59 28.81 -12.69
C GLU A 119 9.56 27.92 -13.38
N ASN A 120 10.01 26.92 -14.15
CA ASN A 120 9.10 25.97 -14.82
C ASN A 120 8.33 25.10 -13.81
N ILE A 121 9.00 24.59 -12.78
CA ILE A 121 8.34 23.76 -11.75
C ILE A 121 7.42 24.62 -10.87
N LYS A 122 7.81 25.88 -10.62
CA LYS A 122 6.95 26.85 -9.92
C LYS A 122 5.68 27.17 -10.71
N ALA A 123 5.80 27.33 -12.03
CA ALA A 123 4.66 27.59 -12.90
C ALA A 123 3.77 26.35 -13.05
N GLU A 124 4.37 25.16 -13.09
CA GLU A 124 3.67 23.89 -13.30
C GLU A 124 4.15 22.82 -12.29
N PRO A 125 3.55 22.77 -11.08
CA PRO A 125 4.02 21.91 -9.98
C PRO A 125 3.92 20.41 -10.25
N CYS A 126 3.18 19.98 -11.28
CA CYS A 126 3.07 18.59 -11.72
C CYS A 126 4.14 18.19 -12.76
N ILE A 127 5.18 19.02 -12.95
CA ILE A 127 6.35 18.66 -13.77
C ILE A 127 7.17 17.50 -13.19
N PRO A 128 7.53 17.50 -11.89
CA PRO A 128 8.27 16.40 -11.31
C PRO A 128 7.54 15.06 -11.48
N PHE A 129 8.32 14.02 -11.78
CA PHE A 129 7.78 12.72 -12.08
C PHE A 129 7.32 11.98 -10.82
N ASN A 130 6.24 11.21 -10.95
CA ASN A 130 5.70 10.34 -9.91
C ASN A 130 5.30 11.03 -8.58
N ILE A 131 4.84 12.29 -8.63
CA ILE A 131 4.33 12.98 -7.42
C ILE A 131 3.11 12.24 -6.84
N CYS A 132 2.19 11.79 -7.69
CA CYS A 132 0.96 11.11 -7.26
C CYS A 132 1.07 9.59 -7.26
N GLY A 133 2.27 9.04 -7.42
CA GLY A 133 2.50 7.60 -7.46
C GLY A 133 1.94 6.92 -8.72
N VAL A 134 2.01 5.58 -8.70
CA VAL A 134 1.59 4.74 -9.83
C VAL A 134 0.09 4.84 -10.05
N TYR A 135 -0.35 5.04 -11.30
CA TYR A 135 -1.74 5.29 -11.69
C TYR A 135 -2.40 6.52 -11.02
N GLY A 136 -1.63 7.36 -10.34
CA GLY A 136 -2.09 8.64 -9.81
C GLY A 136 -2.07 9.74 -10.87
N PHE A 137 -2.98 10.69 -10.74
CA PHE A 137 -3.20 11.81 -11.62
C PHE A 137 -2.96 13.13 -10.88
N CYS A 138 -1.97 13.91 -11.34
CA CYS A 138 -1.56 15.16 -10.74
C CYS A 138 -2.28 16.35 -11.37
N THR A 139 -2.85 17.22 -10.53
CA THR A 139 -3.39 18.51 -10.96
C THR A 139 -2.96 19.61 -9.99
N SER A 140 -2.87 20.84 -10.48
CA SER A 140 -2.67 22.03 -9.65
C SER A 140 -3.48 23.17 -10.27
N ILE A 141 -4.47 23.68 -9.52
CA ILE A 141 -5.42 24.68 -10.03
C ILE A 141 -4.86 26.10 -9.88
N ASP A 142 -4.15 26.33 -8.78
CA ASP A 142 -3.59 27.61 -8.36
C ASP A 142 -2.06 27.70 -8.58
N ASN A 143 -1.47 26.69 -9.22
CA ASN A 143 -0.03 26.51 -9.42
C ASN A 143 0.77 26.50 -8.09
N THR A 144 0.13 26.23 -6.95
CA THR A 144 0.82 26.13 -5.66
C THR A 144 0.43 24.88 -4.89
N THR A 145 -0.84 24.49 -4.95
CA THR A 145 -1.38 23.32 -4.30
C THR A 145 -1.37 22.15 -5.28
N ILE A 146 -0.65 21.09 -4.94
CA ILE A 146 -0.66 19.84 -5.69
C ILE A 146 -1.83 18.98 -5.18
N ASN A 147 -2.67 18.54 -6.10
CA ASN A 147 -3.76 17.62 -5.85
C ASN A 147 -3.53 16.30 -6.58
N CYS A 148 -3.60 15.21 -5.84
CA CYS A 148 -3.44 13.86 -6.36
C CYS A 148 -4.78 13.13 -6.30
N THR A 149 -5.26 12.67 -7.45
CA THR A 149 -6.40 11.76 -7.56
C THR A 149 -5.97 10.49 -8.29
N CYS A 150 -6.82 9.48 -8.35
CA CYS A 150 -6.56 8.31 -9.19
C CYS A 150 -7.04 8.54 -10.62
N LEU A 151 -6.38 7.90 -11.58
CA LEU A 151 -6.91 7.82 -12.94
C LEU A 151 -8.30 7.15 -12.94
N PRO A 152 -9.18 7.51 -13.89
CA PRO A 152 -10.50 6.90 -14.02
C PRO A 152 -10.44 5.36 -14.03
N GLY A 153 -11.24 4.70 -13.19
CA GLY A 153 -11.25 3.24 -13.03
C GLY A 153 -10.24 2.68 -11.99
N TYR A 154 -9.47 3.55 -11.35
CA TYR A 154 -8.48 3.18 -10.33
C TYR A 154 -8.90 3.69 -8.95
N SER A 155 -8.46 2.99 -7.91
CA SER A 155 -8.75 3.30 -6.50
C SER A 155 -7.47 3.61 -5.73
N PRO A 156 -7.52 4.52 -4.75
CA PRO A 156 -6.33 4.92 -3.99
C PRO A 156 -5.84 3.77 -3.12
N ARG A 157 -4.52 3.56 -3.08
CA ARG A 157 -3.91 2.58 -2.15
C ARG A 157 -4.12 2.97 -0.69
N ASP A 158 -4.14 4.27 -0.44
CA ASP A 158 -4.35 4.86 0.87
C ASP A 158 -5.31 6.04 0.68
N PRO A 159 -6.58 5.93 1.12
CA PRO A 159 -7.57 7.01 0.98
C PRO A 159 -7.17 8.31 1.68
N SER A 160 -6.32 8.22 2.72
CA SER A 160 -5.84 9.39 3.45
C SER A 160 -4.61 10.03 2.78
N ILE A 161 -3.89 9.29 1.94
CA ILE A 161 -2.66 9.75 1.28
C ILE A 161 -2.67 9.36 -0.20
N PRO A 162 -3.44 10.07 -1.05
CA PRO A 162 -3.55 9.75 -2.48
C PRO A 162 -2.22 9.73 -3.24
N SER A 163 -1.20 10.45 -2.76
CA SER A 163 0.14 10.47 -3.38
C SER A 163 0.90 9.15 -3.32
N LYS A 164 0.46 8.19 -2.49
CA LYS A 164 1.02 6.81 -2.49
C LYS A 164 0.66 6.01 -3.75
N GLY A 165 -0.16 6.57 -4.62
CA GLY A 165 -0.60 5.95 -5.86
C GLY A 165 -1.85 5.10 -5.68
N CYS A 166 -2.22 4.46 -6.78
CA CYS A 166 -3.49 3.81 -6.96
C CYS A 166 -3.29 2.35 -7.44
N TYR A 167 -4.39 1.62 -7.50
CA TYR A 167 -4.46 0.28 -8.05
C TYR A 167 -5.72 0.13 -8.91
N PRO A 168 -5.72 -0.74 -9.93
CA PRO A 168 -6.92 -0.97 -10.73
C PRO A 168 -8.01 -1.58 -9.85
N ALA A 169 -9.21 -1.01 -9.86
CA ALA A 169 -10.33 -1.54 -9.07
C ALA A 169 -10.77 -2.94 -9.54
N THR A 170 -10.52 -3.26 -10.80
CA THR A 170 -10.76 -4.57 -11.39
C THR A 170 -9.64 -4.87 -12.38
N VAL A 171 -9.07 -6.07 -12.32
CA VAL A 171 -8.07 -6.53 -13.29
C VAL A 171 -8.80 -7.30 -14.39
N ILE A 172 -8.74 -6.79 -15.61
CA ILE A 172 -9.30 -7.45 -16.80
C ILE A 172 -8.17 -7.78 -17.77
N ASP A 173 -8.19 -8.99 -18.30
CA ASP A 173 -7.40 -9.35 -19.47
C ASP A 173 -8.18 -8.97 -20.74
N PHE A 174 -7.80 -7.84 -21.33
CA PHE A 174 -8.43 -7.36 -22.57
C PHE A 174 -8.15 -8.27 -23.77
N CYS A 175 -7.15 -9.15 -23.70
CA CYS A 175 -6.79 -10.10 -24.76
C CYS A 175 -7.40 -11.49 -24.55
N ALA A 176 -8.22 -11.68 -23.50
CA ALA A 176 -8.86 -12.97 -23.25
C ALA A 176 -9.75 -13.39 -24.45
N PRO A 177 -9.90 -14.70 -24.76
CA PRO A 177 -10.69 -15.16 -25.91
C PRO A 177 -12.15 -14.71 -25.87
N ASN A 178 -12.70 -14.53 -24.66
CA ASN A 178 -14.07 -14.08 -24.42
C ASN A 178 -14.16 -12.56 -24.20
N SER A 179 -13.04 -11.83 -24.33
CA SER A 179 -13.00 -10.38 -24.22
C SER A 179 -13.68 -9.77 -25.45
N SER A 180 -14.82 -9.15 -25.22
CA SER A 180 -15.54 -8.35 -26.22
C SER A 180 -15.20 -6.88 -26.06
N ALA A 181 -15.31 -6.10 -27.13
CA ALA A 181 -15.25 -4.63 -27.08
C ALA A 181 -16.30 -4.01 -26.12
N SER A 182 -17.34 -4.75 -25.76
CA SER A 182 -18.33 -4.34 -24.74
C SER A 182 -17.83 -4.46 -23.29
N SER A 183 -16.72 -5.15 -23.03
CA SER A 183 -16.17 -5.39 -21.69
C SER A 183 -15.46 -4.17 -21.08
N PHE A 184 -15.27 -3.11 -21.86
CA PHE A 184 -14.68 -1.87 -21.40
C PHE A 184 -15.36 -0.63 -21.99
N SER A 185 -15.14 0.51 -21.36
CA SER A 185 -15.28 1.84 -21.96
C SER A 185 -13.91 2.45 -22.16
N LEU A 186 -13.82 3.43 -23.05
CA LEU A 186 -12.66 4.31 -23.15
C LEU A 186 -13.07 5.66 -22.59
N GLU A 187 -12.32 6.13 -21.60
CA GLU A 187 -12.48 7.46 -21.04
C GLU A 187 -11.48 8.42 -21.65
N GLU A 188 -11.95 9.62 -21.96
CA GLU A 188 -11.17 10.71 -22.53
C GLU A 188 -10.88 11.75 -21.46
N ILE A 189 -9.61 12.14 -21.35
CA ILE A 189 -9.17 13.14 -20.40
C ILE A 189 -8.55 14.29 -21.18
N GLU A 190 -9.29 15.40 -21.24
CA GLU A 190 -8.82 16.61 -21.89
C GLU A 190 -7.68 17.27 -21.12
N ASN A 191 -6.79 17.88 -21.89
CA ASN A 191 -5.61 18.59 -21.44
C ASN A 191 -4.76 17.76 -20.49
N ALA A 192 -4.56 16.48 -20.80
CA ALA A 192 -3.86 15.53 -19.95
C ALA A 192 -2.80 14.77 -20.72
N ASP A 193 -1.67 14.52 -20.06
CA ASP A 193 -0.57 13.74 -20.61
C ASP A 193 -0.11 12.70 -19.61
N PHE A 194 0.41 11.60 -20.12
CA PHE A 194 1.08 10.53 -19.40
C PHE A 194 2.54 10.48 -19.91
N PRO A 195 3.40 11.44 -19.51
CA PRO A 195 4.77 11.50 -19.98
C PRO A 195 5.51 10.21 -19.62
N ASN A 196 6.04 9.57 -20.65
CA ASN A 196 7.12 8.61 -20.51
C ASN A 196 8.28 9.13 -21.36
N GLY A 197 9.52 8.86 -20.95
CA GLY A 197 10.69 9.33 -21.70
C GLY A 197 10.65 8.86 -23.16
N GLU A 198 11.46 9.49 -24.03
CA GLU A 198 11.34 9.41 -25.50
C GLU A 198 11.24 8.00 -26.13
N PHE A 199 11.62 6.93 -25.45
CA PHE A 199 11.55 5.56 -25.98
C PHE A 199 10.76 4.59 -25.08
N ALA A 200 10.05 5.12 -24.08
CA ALA A 200 9.34 4.33 -23.08
C ALA A 200 7.88 4.04 -23.47
N ASP A 201 7.37 4.64 -24.55
CA ASP A 201 6.07 4.27 -25.11
C ASP A 201 6.04 2.81 -25.58
N MET A 202 4.85 2.24 -25.66
CA MET A 202 4.64 0.90 -26.19
C MET A 202 4.75 0.91 -27.71
N ALA A 203 4.05 1.83 -28.36
CA ALA A 203 4.04 2.01 -29.80
C ALA A 203 3.54 3.42 -30.15
N ARG A 204 3.77 3.83 -31.41
CA ARG A 204 3.34 5.12 -31.96
C ARG A 204 2.55 4.87 -33.24
N VAL A 205 1.43 5.57 -33.38
CA VAL A 205 0.63 5.58 -34.59
C VAL A 205 0.56 7.01 -35.10
N THR A 206 1.00 7.24 -36.33
CA THR A 206 1.05 8.58 -36.93
C THR A 206 1.05 8.47 -38.46
N PRO A 207 0.45 9.44 -39.18
CA PRO A 207 -0.41 10.50 -38.66
C PRO A 207 -1.80 9.96 -38.32
N VAL A 208 -2.40 10.46 -37.24
CA VAL A 208 -3.77 10.11 -36.83
C VAL A 208 -4.48 11.33 -36.24
N ASP A 209 -5.80 11.36 -36.39
CA ASP A 209 -6.68 12.29 -35.69
C ASP A 209 -7.22 11.67 -34.38
N LEU A 210 -8.13 12.38 -33.72
CA LEU A 210 -8.76 11.94 -32.47
C LEU A 210 -9.46 10.58 -32.61
N GLU A 211 -10.25 10.39 -33.65
CA GLU A 211 -11.03 9.16 -33.87
C GLU A 211 -10.13 7.97 -34.23
N ALA A 212 -9.14 8.20 -35.08
CA ALA A 212 -8.17 7.18 -35.44
C ALA A 212 -7.29 6.77 -34.24
N CYS A 213 -6.88 7.71 -33.38
CA CYS A 213 -6.18 7.37 -32.15
C CYS A 213 -7.07 6.60 -31.18
N ARG A 214 -8.32 7.06 -30.96
CA ARG A 214 -9.33 6.35 -30.15
C ARG A 214 -9.47 4.91 -30.61
N LYS A 215 -9.67 4.70 -31.91
CA LYS A 215 -9.78 3.37 -32.51
C LYS A 215 -8.50 2.54 -32.34
N ALA A 216 -7.32 3.14 -32.54
CA ALA A 216 -6.05 2.44 -32.39
C ALA A 216 -5.78 1.94 -30.96
N ILE A 217 -6.31 2.62 -29.94
CA ILE A 217 -6.29 2.17 -28.55
C ILE A 217 -7.36 1.09 -28.31
N MET A 218 -8.59 1.30 -28.78
CA MET A 218 -9.69 0.33 -28.64
C MET A 218 -9.34 -1.04 -29.23
N ASP A 219 -8.85 -1.06 -30.47
CA ASP A 219 -8.61 -2.28 -31.25
C ASP A 219 -7.37 -3.08 -30.77
N ASP A 220 -6.50 -2.48 -29.95
CA ASP A 220 -5.30 -3.14 -29.42
C ASP A 220 -5.51 -3.58 -27.97
N CYS A 221 -5.62 -4.89 -27.75
CA CYS A 221 -5.89 -5.44 -26.43
C CYS A 221 -4.74 -5.21 -25.42
N PHE A 222 -3.49 -5.00 -25.87
CA PHE A 222 -2.37 -4.67 -24.98
C PHE A 222 -2.32 -3.19 -24.60
N ALA A 223 -2.96 -2.33 -25.38
CA ALA A 223 -3.01 -0.89 -25.11
C ALA A 223 -4.09 -0.57 -24.07
N VAL A 224 -3.67 -0.33 -22.82
CA VAL A 224 -4.56 0.12 -21.74
C VAL A 224 -4.84 1.62 -21.81
N ALA A 225 -3.87 2.41 -22.27
CA ALA A 225 -3.98 3.85 -22.37
C ALA A 225 -3.21 4.39 -23.57
N GLY A 226 -3.61 5.58 -24.02
CA GLY A 226 -2.96 6.31 -25.10
C GLY A 226 -2.97 7.80 -24.83
N VAL A 227 -2.10 8.54 -25.51
CA VAL A 227 -2.11 10.01 -25.50
C VAL A 227 -1.96 10.50 -26.93
N LEU A 228 -2.87 11.37 -27.36
CA LEU A 228 -2.78 12.09 -28.62
C LEU A 228 -2.12 13.44 -28.38
N VAL A 229 -0.96 13.63 -29.00
CA VAL A 229 -0.27 14.92 -29.07
C VAL A 229 -0.19 15.29 -30.54
N GLU A 230 -0.82 16.40 -30.91
CA GLU A 230 -0.92 16.86 -32.29
C GLU A 230 -1.51 15.77 -33.23
N SER A 231 -0.67 15.11 -34.03
CA SER A 231 -1.07 14.05 -34.97
C SER A 231 -0.42 12.69 -34.67
N VAL A 232 0.09 12.51 -33.45
CA VAL A 232 0.78 11.30 -33.00
C VAL A 232 0.05 10.70 -31.81
N CYS A 233 -0.38 9.45 -31.96
CA CYS A 233 -1.00 8.67 -30.91
C CYS A 233 0.05 7.76 -30.26
N TYR A 234 0.39 8.07 -29.01
CA TYR A 234 1.35 7.34 -28.20
C TYR A 234 0.62 6.29 -27.36
N LYS A 235 0.78 5.01 -27.71
CA LYS A 235 0.30 3.90 -26.86
C LYS A 235 1.21 3.79 -25.64
N LYS A 236 0.65 3.86 -24.44
CA LYS A 236 1.44 3.94 -23.20
C LYS A 236 1.72 2.55 -22.64
N ARG A 237 2.93 2.35 -22.12
CA ARG A 237 3.29 1.14 -21.35
C ARG A 237 2.68 1.21 -19.95
N THR A 238 2.31 0.05 -19.43
CA THR A 238 1.89 -0.11 -18.04
C THR A 238 3.07 -0.56 -17.16
N PRO A 239 3.10 -0.17 -15.88
CA PRO A 239 2.11 0.68 -15.20
C PRO A 239 2.19 2.15 -15.64
N LEU A 240 1.07 2.87 -15.55
CA LEU A 240 1.04 4.28 -15.92
C LEU A 240 1.66 5.13 -14.80
N LEU A 241 2.55 6.04 -15.20
CA LEU A 241 3.27 6.94 -14.32
C LEU A 241 3.09 8.38 -14.84
N ASN A 242 3.36 9.34 -13.96
CA ASN A 242 3.46 10.77 -14.29
C ASN A 242 2.19 11.39 -14.89
N ALA A 243 1.04 10.75 -14.73
CA ALA A 243 -0.18 11.26 -15.32
C ALA A 243 -0.52 12.62 -14.73
N ARG A 244 -0.75 13.62 -15.58
CA ARG A 244 -0.88 15.01 -15.15
C ARG A 244 -1.77 15.84 -16.05
N ARG A 245 -2.28 16.93 -15.48
CA ARG A 245 -2.78 18.11 -16.17
C ARG A 245 -1.95 19.30 -15.71
N SER A 246 -1.25 19.94 -16.63
CA SER A 246 -0.34 21.05 -16.36
C SER A 246 -0.49 22.07 -17.48
N ILE A 247 -1.12 23.19 -17.17
CA ILE A 247 -1.47 24.21 -18.16
C ILE A 247 -0.37 25.29 -18.10
N PRO A 248 0.25 25.67 -19.23
CA PRO A 248 -0.19 25.39 -20.60
C PRO A 248 0.42 24.15 -21.26
N SER A 249 1.34 23.42 -20.61
CA SER A 249 2.10 22.34 -21.26
C SER A 249 1.24 21.19 -21.81
N THR A 250 0.07 20.94 -21.23
CA THR A 250 -0.86 19.88 -21.66
C THR A 250 -2.03 20.40 -22.50
N ASN A 251 -2.02 21.67 -22.93
CA ASN A 251 -3.08 22.23 -23.77
C ASN A 251 -3.25 21.42 -25.07
N ASN A 252 -4.49 21.09 -25.41
CA ASN A 252 -4.87 20.32 -26.60
C ASN A 252 -4.29 18.89 -26.65
N ILE A 253 -3.73 18.39 -25.55
CA ILE A 253 -3.35 16.98 -25.42
C ILE A 253 -4.54 16.20 -24.87
N VAL A 254 -4.89 15.09 -25.52
CA VAL A 254 -6.00 14.22 -25.08
C VAL A 254 -5.45 12.86 -24.69
N ALA A 255 -5.67 12.48 -23.43
CA ALA A 255 -5.33 11.14 -22.95
C ALA A 255 -6.57 10.22 -22.99
N PHE A 256 -6.33 8.95 -23.24
CA PHE A 256 -7.33 7.88 -23.29
C PHE A 256 -6.97 6.81 -22.29
N ILE A 257 -7.96 6.27 -21.58
CA ILE A 257 -7.78 5.14 -20.66
C ILE A 257 -8.93 4.15 -20.79
N LYS A 258 -8.61 2.85 -20.92
CA LYS A 258 -9.60 1.79 -20.88
C LYS A 258 -10.05 1.56 -19.45
N ILE A 259 -11.35 1.62 -19.23
CA ILE A 259 -11.98 1.26 -17.97
C ILE A 259 -12.74 -0.06 -18.13
N PRO A 260 -12.41 -1.08 -17.32
CA PRO A 260 -13.26 -2.24 -17.09
C PRO A 260 -14.72 -1.87 -16.83
N LYS A 261 -15.65 -2.35 -17.66
CA LYS A 261 -17.05 -2.42 -17.25
C LYS A 261 -17.18 -3.66 -16.39
N ALA A 262 -17.65 -3.51 -15.15
CA ALA A 262 -17.97 -4.67 -14.34
C ALA A 262 -19.07 -5.45 -15.07
N ASN A 263 -18.71 -6.60 -15.65
CA ASN A 263 -19.70 -7.58 -16.06
C ASN A 263 -20.33 -8.10 -14.76
N ILE A 264 -21.54 -7.63 -14.45
CA ILE A 264 -22.41 -8.30 -13.47
C ILE A 264 -22.95 -9.56 -14.16
N GLU A 265 -22.06 -10.47 -14.56
CA GLU A 265 -22.39 -11.78 -15.10
C GLU A 265 -21.32 -12.74 -14.62
N ASP A 266 -21.38 -13.08 -13.33
CA ASP A 266 -21.06 -14.41 -12.80
C ASP A 266 -21.58 -14.52 -11.36
N LYS A 267 -22.90 -14.59 -11.27
CA LYS A 267 -23.61 -15.12 -10.10
C LYS A 267 -24.54 -16.23 -10.59
N ASP A 268 -24.02 -17.23 -11.27
CA ASP A 268 -24.85 -18.42 -11.53
C ASP A 268 -24.14 -19.78 -11.67
N ASP A 269 -22.83 -19.88 -11.40
CA ASP A 269 -22.17 -21.20 -11.42
C ASP A 269 -21.90 -21.80 -10.01
N ASP A 270 -21.86 -20.97 -8.97
CA ASP A 270 -21.61 -21.45 -7.59
C ASP A 270 -22.84 -22.14 -6.97
N SER A 271 -24.05 -21.90 -7.51
CA SER A 271 -25.30 -22.49 -7.01
C SER A 271 -25.48 -23.96 -7.42
N ARG A 272 -24.77 -24.46 -8.44
CA ARG A 272 -24.84 -25.88 -8.86
C ARG A 272 -23.82 -26.76 -8.15
N SER A 273 -22.68 -26.20 -7.74
CA SER A 273 -21.58 -26.95 -7.11
C SER A 273 -21.95 -27.48 -5.72
N TRP A 274 -22.58 -26.67 -4.87
CA TRP A 274 -22.97 -27.10 -3.51
C TRP A 274 -24.07 -28.18 -3.51
N ILE A 275 -24.96 -28.20 -4.51
CA ILE A 275 -26.00 -29.22 -4.64
C ILE A 275 -25.37 -30.59 -4.96
N GLY A 276 -24.36 -30.62 -5.83
CA GLY A 276 -23.59 -31.83 -6.13
C GLY A 276 -22.84 -32.38 -4.91
N LEU A 277 -22.24 -31.49 -4.12
CA LEU A 277 -21.55 -31.85 -2.87
C LEU A 277 -22.52 -32.37 -1.80
N LEU A 278 -23.68 -31.75 -1.64
CA LEU A 278 -24.71 -32.21 -0.72
C LEU A 278 -25.30 -33.56 -1.13
N ALA A 279 -25.58 -33.75 -2.42
CA ALA A 279 -26.04 -35.04 -2.94
C ALA A 279 -24.98 -36.14 -2.71
N GLY A 280 -23.70 -35.83 -2.95
CA GLY A 280 -22.59 -36.75 -2.70
C GLY A 280 -22.43 -37.12 -1.22
N LEU A 281 -22.55 -36.14 -0.32
CA LEU A 281 -22.48 -36.37 1.13
C LEU A 281 -23.65 -37.21 1.66
N VAL A 282 -24.86 -36.95 1.17
CA VAL A 282 -26.05 -37.74 1.52
C VAL A 282 -25.89 -39.18 1.02
N LEU A 283 -25.44 -39.38 -0.22
CA LEU A 283 -25.23 -40.72 -0.79
C LEU A 283 -24.16 -41.50 -0.02
N CYS A 284 -23.04 -40.85 0.33
CA CYS A 284 -21.96 -41.47 1.10
C CYS A 284 -22.42 -41.84 2.52
N SER A 285 -23.20 -40.98 3.16
CA SER A 285 -23.74 -41.24 4.50
C SER A 285 -24.70 -42.42 4.51
N ILE A 286 -25.59 -42.50 3.51
CA ILE A 286 -26.52 -43.64 3.36
C ILE A 286 -25.74 -44.93 3.10
N MET A 287 -24.73 -44.88 2.22
CA MET A 287 -23.92 -46.05 1.89
C MET A 287 -23.10 -46.52 3.09
N ALA A 288 -22.53 -45.61 3.89
CA ALA A 288 -21.82 -45.95 5.12
C ALA A 288 -22.74 -46.62 6.17
N LEU A 289 -23.98 -46.15 6.32
CA LEU A 289 -24.97 -46.77 7.20
C LEU A 289 -25.39 -48.16 6.70
N LEU A 290 -25.52 -48.36 5.39
CA LEU A 290 -25.78 -49.68 4.82
C LEU A 290 -24.60 -50.65 5.07
N PHE A 291 -23.35 -50.20 4.89
CA PHE A 291 -22.19 -51.04 5.21
C PHE A 291 -22.08 -51.33 6.72
N ALA A 292 -22.37 -50.36 7.58
CA ALA A 292 -22.39 -50.57 9.03
C ALA A 292 -23.49 -51.56 9.46
N THR A 293 -24.68 -51.46 8.90
CA THR A 293 -25.79 -52.39 9.23
C THR A 293 -25.53 -53.80 8.71
N ILE A 294 -24.98 -53.95 7.50
CA ILE A 294 -24.60 -55.25 6.95
C ILE A 294 -23.48 -55.89 7.78
N THR A 295 -22.45 -55.12 8.14
CA THR A 295 -21.34 -55.62 8.96
C THR A 295 -21.82 -56.02 10.35
N ILE A 296 -22.70 -55.25 11.00
CA ILE A 296 -23.31 -55.63 12.29
C ILE A 296 -24.19 -56.88 12.16
N TYR A 297 -25.02 -56.97 11.12
CA TYR A 297 -25.93 -58.11 10.91
C TYR A 297 -25.18 -59.42 10.66
N HIS A 298 -24.06 -59.36 9.94
CA HIS A 298 -23.20 -60.51 9.66
C HIS A 298 -22.09 -60.72 10.68
N HIS A 299 -21.94 -59.85 11.70
CA HIS A 299 -20.92 -60.01 12.72
C HIS A 299 -21.27 -61.19 13.65
N PRO A 300 -20.36 -62.16 13.85
CA PRO A 300 -20.65 -63.38 14.61
C PRO A 300 -20.98 -63.16 16.09
N LEU A 301 -20.75 -61.96 16.64
CA LEU A 301 -21.13 -61.55 17.99
C LEU A 301 -22.54 -60.91 18.11
N ALA A 302 -23.17 -60.51 17.00
CA ALA A 302 -24.51 -59.88 17.01
C ALA A 302 -25.65 -60.90 16.90
N ARG A 303 -25.36 -62.13 16.44
CA ARG A 303 -26.32 -63.23 16.32
C ARG A 303 -27.03 -63.65 17.63
N PRO A 304 -26.43 -63.55 18.83
CA PRO A 304 -27.14 -63.87 20.07
C PRO A 304 -28.13 -62.79 20.55
N TYR A 305 -28.12 -61.57 19.97
CA TYR A 305 -28.77 -60.40 20.57
C TYR A 305 -30.18 -60.07 20.01
N ILE A 306 -30.70 -60.83 19.04
CA ILE A 306 -32.09 -60.65 18.52
C ILE A 306 -33.13 -61.36 19.41
N SER A 307 -32.72 -62.07 20.46
CA SER A 307 -33.63 -62.77 21.37
C SER A 307 -33.35 -62.42 22.84
N GLN A 308 -33.96 -61.36 23.37
CA GLN A 308 -34.69 -61.39 24.66
C GLN A 308 -35.23 -60.02 25.11
N LYS A 309 -36.39 -60.09 25.77
CA LYS A 309 -37.17 -59.01 26.40
C LYS A 309 -36.49 -58.43 27.67
N GLN A 310 -36.41 -57.09 27.68
CA GLN A 310 -36.69 -56.06 28.70
C GLN A 310 -36.17 -56.08 30.17
N LEU A 311 -35.73 -54.85 30.56
CA LEU A 311 -35.53 -54.16 31.87
C LEU A 311 -34.16 -54.34 32.59
N PRO A 312 -33.66 -53.37 33.39
CA PRO A 312 -33.92 -51.91 33.51
C PRO A 312 -32.65 -51.02 33.34
N VAL A 313 -32.83 -49.70 33.31
CA VAL A 313 -31.78 -48.67 33.11
C VAL A 313 -30.74 -48.63 34.25
N PRO A 314 -29.42 -48.64 33.94
CA PRO A 314 -28.37 -48.16 34.83
C PRO A 314 -27.74 -46.83 34.36
N LYS A 315 -27.13 -46.14 35.32
CA LYS A 315 -26.53 -44.79 35.36
C LYS A 315 -25.36 -44.55 34.39
N PRO A 316 -25.00 -43.28 34.10
CA PRO A 316 -23.95 -42.95 33.14
C PRO A 316 -22.56 -43.43 33.60
N VAL A 317 -21.73 -43.86 32.64
CA VAL A 317 -20.31 -44.19 32.82
C VAL A 317 -19.45 -43.20 32.05
N ASP A 318 -18.41 -42.74 32.74
CA ASP A 318 -17.46 -41.69 32.40
C ASP A 318 -16.62 -41.93 31.15
N ILE A 319 -16.40 -40.86 30.37
CA ILE A 319 -15.35 -40.80 29.35
C ILE A 319 -14.08 -40.30 30.02
N ASN A 320 -13.13 -41.21 30.27
CA ASN A 320 -11.80 -40.88 30.78
C ASN A 320 -10.97 -40.15 29.71
N LEU A 321 -11.02 -38.82 29.70
CA LEU A 321 -9.98 -37.98 29.09
C LEU A 321 -8.85 -37.82 30.10
N LYS A 322 -7.64 -38.26 29.75
CA LYS A 322 -6.47 -38.04 30.60
C LYS A 322 -5.98 -36.60 30.41
N ALA A 323 -6.18 -35.78 31.43
CA ALA A 323 -5.54 -34.47 31.51
C ALA A 323 -4.05 -34.67 31.81
N PHE A 324 -3.19 -34.03 31.03
CA PHE A 324 -1.76 -33.95 31.32
C PHE A 324 -1.50 -32.68 32.13
N SER A 325 -0.66 -32.80 33.15
CA SER A 325 -0.21 -31.65 33.94
C SER A 325 0.77 -30.79 33.13
N PHE A 326 0.83 -29.50 33.45
CA PHE A 326 1.78 -28.57 32.82
C PHE A 326 3.24 -29.04 32.93
N GLN A 327 3.61 -29.70 34.03
CA GLN A 327 4.95 -30.21 34.26
C GLN A 327 5.31 -31.37 33.32
N GLU A 328 4.37 -32.27 33.04
CA GLU A 328 4.55 -33.35 32.05
C GLU A 328 4.73 -32.78 30.64
N LEU A 329 4.01 -31.70 30.30
CA LEU A 329 4.18 -31.00 29.03
C LEU A 329 5.51 -30.27 28.95
N LEU A 330 5.97 -29.64 30.04
CA LEU A 330 7.25 -28.94 30.11
C LEU A 330 8.43 -29.91 29.91
N GLN A 331 8.33 -31.10 30.52
CA GLN A 331 9.33 -32.15 30.38
C GLN A 331 9.34 -32.75 28.97
N ALA A 332 8.15 -33.02 28.41
CA ALA A 332 8.02 -33.59 27.06
C ALA A 332 8.46 -32.63 25.94
N THR A 333 8.34 -31.31 26.16
CA THR A 333 8.74 -30.27 25.20
C THR A 333 10.14 -29.70 25.45
N ASN A 334 10.87 -30.22 26.46
CA ASN A 334 12.17 -29.74 26.89
C ASN A 334 12.17 -28.22 27.19
N GLY A 335 11.29 -27.81 28.11
CA GLY A 335 11.09 -26.39 28.44
C GLY A 335 10.42 -25.61 27.32
N LEU A 336 9.47 -26.24 26.58
CA LEU A 336 8.74 -25.66 25.45
C LEU A 336 9.60 -25.30 24.23
N ARG A 337 10.85 -25.77 24.17
CA ARG A 337 11.74 -25.57 23.01
C ARG A 337 11.39 -26.46 21.82
N ASN A 338 10.82 -27.64 22.08
CA ASN A 338 10.45 -28.60 21.06
C ASN A 338 8.93 -28.62 20.86
N LYS A 339 8.48 -28.51 19.60
CA LYS A 339 7.06 -28.53 19.26
C LYS A 339 6.54 -29.97 19.23
N LEU A 340 5.55 -30.29 20.06
CA LEU A 340 4.85 -31.58 20.05
C LEU A 340 3.73 -31.54 19.01
N GLY A 341 4.02 -32.03 17.79
CA GLY A 341 3.06 -32.20 16.70
C GLY A 341 2.56 -30.89 16.07
N ARG A 342 2.25 -30.94 14.77
CA ARG A 342 1.44 -29.92 14.09
C ARG A 342 0.18 -30.62 13.58
N GLY A 343 -0.83 -30.72 14.43
CA GLY A 343 -2.20 -31.05 14.04
C GLY A 343 -2.93 -29.78 13.61
N GLY A 344 -3.66 -29.85 12.49
CA GLY A 344 -4.24 -28.69 11.80
C GLY A 344 -5.40 -28.02 12.56
N SER A 345 -5.10 -26.89 13.18
CA SER A 345 -5.97 -25.71 13.32
C SER A 345 -5.17 -24.67 14.11
N GLU A 346 -4.68 -23.63 13.44
CA GLU A 346 -4.07 -22.47 14.08
C GLU A 346 -5.16 -21.68 14.83
N LEU A 347 -5.41 -22.04 16.10
CA LEU A 347 -5.99 -21.09 17.03
C LEU A 347 -4.91 -20.04 17.34
N ILE A 348 -5.12 -18.81 16.86
CA ILE A 348 -4.30 -17.67 17.24
C ILE A 348 -4.44 -17.53 18.76
N LEU A 349 -3.32 -17.47 19.48
CA LEU A 349 -3.27 -17.43 20.94
C LEU A 349 -4.22 -16.37 21.54
N ILE A 350 -4.38 -15.25 20.84
CA ILE A 350 -5.26 -14.14 21.20
C ILE A 350 -6.74 -14.56 21.17
N ASP A 351 -7.17 -15.33 20.17
CA ASP A 351 -8.55 -15.80 20.04
C ASP A 351 -8.91 -16.77 21.15
N TRP A 352 -7.96 -17.64 21.52
CA TRP A 352 -8.13 -18.57 22.64
C TRP A 352 -8.28 -17.86 23.99
N VAL A 353 -7.45 -16.83 24.24
CA VAL A 353 -7.55 -16.00 25.46
C VAL A 353 -8.88 -15.25 25.48
N LEU A 354 -9.31 -14.66 24.36
CA LEU A 354 -10.58 -13.96 24.26
C LEU A 354 -11.79 -14.88 24.51
N CYS A 355 -11.78 -16.10 23.93
CA CYS A 355 -12.80 -17.12 24.21
C CYS A 355 -12.83 -17.52 25.69
N SER A 356 -11.67 -17.63 26.32
CA SER A 356 -11.57 -18.01 27.75
C SER A 356 -12.09 -16.91 28.68
N VAL A 357 -11.84 -15.64 28.35
CA VAL A 357 -12.44 -14.49 29.05
C VAL A 357 -13.97 -14.51 28.90
N ARG A 358 -14.49 -14.69 27.67
CA ARG A 358 -15.94 -14.75 27.42
C ARG A 358 -16.62 -15.93 28.11
N ALA A 359 -15.93 -17.05 28.25
CA ALA A 359 -16.42 -18.23 28.96
C ALA A 359 -16.28 -18.12 30.50
N GLY A 360 -15.69 -17.03 31.02
CA GLY A 360 -15.42 -16.87 32.46
C GLY A 360 -14.42 -17.88 33.01
N ASN A 361 -13.57 -18.46 32.17
CA ASN A 361 -12.67 -19.57 32.51
C ASN A 361 -11.18 -19.16 32.43
N LEU A 362 -10.88 -17.89 32.67
CA LEU A 362 -9.52 -17.36 32.59
C LEU A 362 -8.57 -18.01 33.62
N HIS A 363 -9.12 -18.46 34.76
CA HIS A 363 -8.39 -19.20 35.79
C HIS A 363 -7.75 -20.49 35.26
N ALA A 364 -8.37 -21.15 34.28
CA ALA A 364 -7.80 -22.37 33.69
C ALA A 364 -6.47 -22.10 32.97
N ILE A 365 -6.28 -20.90 32.40
CA ILE A 365 -5.06 -20.51 31.66
C ILE A 365 -3.85 -20.46 32.59
N VAL A 366 -4.02 -19.94 33.80
CA VAL A 366 -2.95 -19.69 34.77
C VAL A 366 -3.03 -20.56 36.02
N SER A 367 -3.80 -21.64 35.94
CA SER A 367 -4.04 -22.60 37.03
C SER A 367 -2.78 -23.23 37.65
N HIS A 368 -1.63 -23.09 36.97
CA HIS A 368 -0.34 -23.63 37.38
C HIS A 368 0.65 -22.56 37.87
N ASP A 369 0.28 -21.29 37.85
CA ASP A 369 1.14 -20.16 38.24
C ASP A 369 0.64 -19.59 39.59
N SER A 370 1.26 -20.04 40.68
CA SER A 370 0.86 -19.66 42.03
C SER A 370 1.03 -18.16 42.31
N GLU A 371 2.02 -17.50 41.70
CA GLU A 371 2.22 -16.06 41.87
C GLU A 371 1.10 -15.27 41.19
N VAL A 372 0.67 -15.72 40.01
CA VAL A 372 -0.46 -15.11 39.29
C VAL A 372 -1.79 -15.38 39.99
N LEU A 373 -1.97 -16.58 40.56
CA LEU A 373 -3.18 -16.92 41.32
C LEU A 373 -3.29 -16.14 42.64
N GLU A 374 -2.17 -15.80 43.27
CA GLU A 374 -2.14 -14.93 44.46
C GLU A 374 -2.68 -13.52 44.17
N ASP A 375 -2.50 -13.00 42.96
CA ASP A 375 -3.03 -11.71 42.50
C ASP A 375 -3.86 -11.85 41.22
N PHE A 376 -4.81 -12.78 41.24
CA PHE A 376 -5.61 -13.12 40.06
C PHE A 376 -6.42 -11.92 39.54
N CYS A 377 -6.93 -11.07 40.45
CA CYS A 377 -7.68 -9.86 40.07
C CYS A 377 -6.83 -8.89 39.26
N ARG A 378 -5.54 -8.73 39.58
CA ARG A 378 -4.62 -7.90 38.80
C ARG A 378 -4.29 -8.54 37.47
N PHE A 379 -4.10 -9.86 37.44
CA PHE A 379 -3.86 -10.60 36.21
C PHE A 379 -5.04 -10.48 35.23
N GLU A 380 -6.25 -10.75 35.70
CA GLU A 380 -7.47 -10.61 34.91
C GLU A 380 -7.62 -9.19 34.35
N ARG A 381 -7.36 -8.18 35.18
CA ARG A 381 -7.35 -6.78 34.77
C ARG A 381 -6.31 -6.51 33.67
N MET A 382 -5.10 -7.02 33.80
CA MET A 382 -4.05 -6.85 32.78
C MET A 382 -4.42 -7.54 31.45
N VAL A 383 -5.02 -8.73 31.51
CA VAL A 383 -5.49 -9.45 30.33
C VAL A 383 -6.57 -8.66 29.60
N LEU A 384 -7.56 -8.14 30.32
CA LEU A 384 -8.63 -7.33 29.73
C LEU A 384 -8.09 -6.03 29.10
N VAL A 385 -7.18 -5.32 29.77
CA VAL A 385 -6.50 -4.14 29.20
C VAL A 385 -5.74 -4.50 27.93
N GLY A 386 -4.98 -5.61 27.97
CA GLY A 386 -4.22 -6.10 26.82
C GLY A 386 -5.13 -6.39 25.62
N LEU A 387 -6.25 -7.07 25.84
CA LEU A 387 -7.25 -7.36 24.80
C LEU A 387 -7.86 -6.09 24.19
N TRP A 388 -8.15 -5.06 25.00
CA TRP A 388 -8.61 -3.77 24.50
C TRP A 388 -7.56 -3.02 23.67
N CYS A 389 -6.29 -3.07 24.07
CA CYS A 389 -5.20 -2.43 23.33
C CYS A 389 -4.94 -3.07 21.96
N ILE A 390 -5.21 -4.38 21.83
CA ILE A 390 -5.03 -5.12 20.57
C ILE A 390 -6.32 -5.28 19.77
N CYS A 391 -7.41 -4.64 20.19
CA CYS A 391 -8.71 -4.70 19.50
C CYS A 391 -8.53 -4.45 17.99
N PRO A 392 -9.05 -5.31 17.09
CA PRO A 392 -8.85 -5.15 15.65
C PRO A 392 -9.33 -3.80 15.11
N ASP A 393 -10.40 -3.25 15.69
CA ASP A 393 -10.89 -1.91 15.39
C ASP A 393 -10.08 -0.85 16.14
N PRO A 394 -9.28 -0.01 15.45
CA PRO A 394 -8.48 1.03 16.10
C PRO A 394 -9.32 2.11 16.80
N ALA A 395 -10.57 2.32 16.37
CA ALA A 395 -11.44 3.35 16.95
C ALA A 395 -11.95 2.96 18.35
N LEU A 396 -12.00 1.66 18.65
CA LEU A 396 -12.43 1.13 19.95
C LEU A 396 -11.27 1.00 20.96
N ARG A 397 -10.03 1.18 20.51
CA ARG A 397 -8.87 1.08 21.40
C ARG A 397 -8.85 2.25 22.40
N PRO A 398 -8.63 1.98 23.70
CA PRO A 398 -8.54 3.04 24.70
C PRO A 398 -7.30 3.91 24.47
N SER A 399 -7.42 5.20 24.79
CA SER A 399 -6.27 6.11 24.84
C SER A 399 -5.30 5.70 25.96
N MET A 400 -4.03 6.08 25.87
CA MET A 400 -3.04 5.75 26.91
C MET A 400 -3.44 6.26 28.30
N ASN A 401 -4.11 7.40 28.39
CA ASN A 401 -4.64 7.92 29.67
C ASN A 401 -5.77 7.03 30.23
N LYS A 402 -6.60 6.45 29.35
CA LYS A 402 -7.64 5.49 29.77
C LYS A 402 -7.03 4.14 30.16
N VAL A 403 -5.99 3.69 29.46
CA VAL A 403 -5.23 2.48 29.79
C VAL A 403 -4.59 2.58 31.17
N THR A 404 -3.97 3.71 31.51
CA THR A 404 -3.40 3.92 32.85
C THR A 404 -4.46 3.88 33.94
N GLN A 405 -5.61 4.53 33.73
CA GLN A 405 -6.75 4.46 34.67
C GLN A 405 -7.29 3.03 34.83
N MET A 406 -7.36 2.26 33.74
CA MET A 406 -7.79 0.87 33.77
C MET A 406 -6.80 -0.02 34.55
N LEU A 407 -5.48 0.19 34.40
CA LEU A 407 -4.45 -0.54 35.14
C LEU A 407 -4.39 -0.15 36.62
N GLU A 408 -4.62 1.11 36.95
CA GLU A 408 -4.58 1.66 38.32
C GLU A 408 -5.82 1.31 39.16
N GLY A 409 -6.85 0.69 38.59
CA GLY A 409 -8.07 0.35 39.34
C GLY A 409 -9.16 1.41 39.30
N THR A 410 -8.93 2.57 38.67
CA THR A 410 -9.81 3.74 38.73
C THR A 410 -10.92 3.74 37.67
N SER A 411 -10.90 2.75 36.77
CA SER A 411 -11.95 2.48 35.78
C SER A 411 -12.35 1.00 35.80
N GLU A 412 -13.64 0.72 35.65
CA GLU A 412 -14.16 -0.60 35.30
C GLU A 412 -13.79 -0.95 33.85
N ILE A 413 -13.65 -2.25 33.55
CA ILE A 413 -13.20 -2.79 32.26
C ILE A 413 -14.17 -3.89 31.83
N ASP A 414 -14.87 -3.63 30.73
CA ASP A 414 -15.74 -4.64 30.10
C ASP A 414 -14.95 -5.58 29.19
N VAL A 415 -15.58 -6.66 28.73
CA VAL A 415 -14.97 -7.57 27.76
C VAL A 415 -14.99 -6.94 26.36
N PRO A 416 -13.86 -6.91 25.63
CA PRO A 416 -13.83 -6.32 24.29
C PRO A 416 -14.65 -7.10 23.25
N PRO A 417 -15.17 -6.41 22.21
CA PRO A 417 -16.05 -6.98 21.18
C PRO A 417 -15.38 -8.01 20.27
#